data_AF-A0A385XIM3-F1
#
_entry.id   AF-A0A385XIM3-F1
#
_cell.length_a   1.000
_cell.length_b   1.000
_cell.length_c   1.000
_cell.angle_alpha   90.00
_cell.angle_beta   90.00
_cell.angle_gamma   90.00
#
_symmetry.space_group_name_H-M   'P 1'
#
loop_
_entity.id
_entity.type
_entity.pdbx_description
1 polymer ?
#
loop_
_entity_poly.entity_id
_entity_poly.type
_entity_poly.pdbx_seq_one_letter_code
_entity_poly.pdbx_strand_id
1 'polypeptide(L)'
;MQMHSSYVVTDPKGTLVLECGKMLYENGYDIKILNTINFKKSMKYNPFAYLRSEKDILKLVQTIIANTKEMEKRQRRFLGKG
;
A
#
# COMPACT_ATOMS: atom_id res chain seq x y z
N MET A 1 -5.64 -4.26 20.67
CA MET A 1 -4.26 -3.96 20.20
C MET A 1 -3.55 -3.10 21.24
N GLN A 2 -2.22 -3.13 21.34
CA GLN A 2 -1.48 -2.26 22.30
C GLN A 2 -1.53 -0.77 21.93
N MET A 3 -1.66 -0.44 20.63
CA MET A 3 -1.93 0.93 20.15
C MET A 3 -0.90 1.98 20.60
N HIS A 4 0.39 1.65 20.50
CA HIS A 4 1.49 2.51 20.96
C HIS A 4 2.32 3.15 19.84
N SER A 5 1.95 2.93 18.58
CA SER A 5 2.69 3.41 17.41
C SER A 5 1.77 3.62 16.20
N SER A 6 2.30 4.23 15.14
CA SER A 6 1.67 4.22 13.82
C SER A 6 1.83 2.86 13.14
N TYR A 7 0.86 2.49 12.29
CA TYR A 7 0.83 1.21 11.59
C TYR A 7 0.71 1.41 10.08
N VAL A 8 1.44 0.62 9.31
CA VAL A 8 1.26 0.44 7.87
C VAL A 8 1.12 -1.06 7.64
N VAL A 9 -0.05 -1.48 7.17
CA VAL A 9 -0.40 -2.90 7.08
C VAL A 9 -0.89 -3.22 5.67
N THR A 10 -0.40 -4.31 5.10
CA THR A 10 -1.00 -4.92 3.94
C THR A 10 -2.08 -5.89 4.42
N ASP A 11 -3.32 -5.69 3.97
CA ASP A 11 -4.46 -6.54 4.33
C ASP A 11 -5.02 -7.25 3.08
N PRO A 12 -4.43 -8.39 2.66
CA PRO A 12 -4.90 -9.12 1.49
C PRO A 12 -6.33 -9.66 1.64
N LYS A 13 -6.78 -9.91 2.87
CA LYS A 13 -8.13 -10.42 3.16
C LYS A 13 -9.17 -9.31 3.23
N GLY A 14 -8.76 -8.09 3.56
CA GLY A 14 -9.63 -6.92 3.69
C GLY A 14 -10.50 -6.91 4.95
N THR A 15 -10.16 -7.70 5.98
CA THR A 15 -10.96 -7.84 7.20
C THR A 15 -10.47 -6.97 8.35
N LEU A 16 -9.21 -6.54 8.35
CA LEU A 16 -8.60 -5.86 9.50
C LEU A 16 -9.31 -4.56 9.85
N VAL A 17 -9.71 -3.78 8.85
CA VAL A 17 -10.43 -2.53 9.09
C VAL A 17 -11.84 -2.76 9.63
N LEU A 18 -12.48 -3.89 9.29
CA LEU A 18 -13.81 -4.23 9.80
C LEU A 18 -13.73 -4.70 11.25
N GLU A 19 -12.70 -5.48 11.60
CA GLU A 19 -12.53 -6.05 12.93
C GLU A 19 -11.93 -5.06 13.92
N CYS A 20 -10.94 -4.27 13.50
CA CYS A 20 -10.14 -3.41 14.39
C CYS A 20 -10.31 -1.92 14.12
N GLY A 21 -10.89 -1.51 12.98
CA GLY A 21 -10.91 -0.11 12.56
C GLY A 21 -11.69 0.80 13.50
N LYS A 22 -12.83 0.33 14.05
CA LYS A 22 -13.60 1.09 15.03
C LYS A 22 -12.81 1.36 16.32
N MET A 23 -12.18 0.32 16.87
CA MET A 23 -11.32 0.44 18.06
C MET A 23 -10.17 1.43 17.82
N LEU A 24 -9.50 1.37 16.66
CA LEU A 24 -8.41 2.31 16.33
C LEU A 24 -8.92 3.75 16.21
N TYR A 25 -10.05 3.96 15.54
CA TYR A 25 -10.67 5.29 15.39
C TYR A 25 -11.05 5.90 16.74
N GLU A 26 -11.67 5.11 17.63
CA GLU A 26 -12.03 5.54 18.98
C GLU A 26 -10.82 5.86 19.86
N ASN A 27 -9.65 5.28 19.57
CA ASN A 27 -8.38 5.58 20.24
C ASN A 27 -7.58 6.69 19.53
N GLY A 28 -8.21 7.48 18.65
CA GLY A 28 -7.63 8.70 18.07
C GLY A 28 -6.75 8.49 16.84
N TYR A 29 -6.76 7.32 16.21
CA TYR A 29 -6.03 7.10 14.97
C TYR A 29 -6.72 7.74 13.76
N ASP A 30 -5.95 8.45 12.93
CA ASP A 30 -6.37 8.78 11.56
C ASP A 30 -6.13 7.57 10.64
N ILE A 31 -7.22 6.94 10.20
CA ILE A 31 -7.17 5.72 9.40
C ILE A 31 -7.23 6.09 7.93
N LYS A 32 -6.18 5.72 7.16
CA LYS A 32 -6.15 5.84 5.70
C LYS A 32 -6.18 4.47 5.03
N ILE A 33 -7.05 4.30 4.02
CA ILE A 33 -7.24 3.02 3.32
C ILE A 33 -6.98 3.20 1.83
N LEU A 34 -6.02 2.43 1.30
CA LEU A 34 -5.81 2.25 -0.13
C LEU A 34 -6.36 0.89 -0.56
N ASN A 35 -7.57 0.88 -1.11
CA ASN A 35 -8.20 -0.33 -1.65
C ASN A 35 -7.84 -0.48 -3.14
N THR A 36 -7.11 -1.55 -3.48
CA THR A 36 -6.64 -1.86 -4.84
C THR A 36 -7.60 -2.75 -5.64
N ILE A 37 -8.68 -3.24 -5.01
CA ILE A 37 -9.73 -4.05 -5.67
C ILE A 37 -10.91 -3.15 -6.06
N ASN A 38 -11.45 -2.40 -5.10
CA ASN A 38 -12.55 -1.46 -5.32
C ASN A 38 -12.12 -0.02 -5.00
N PHE A 39 -11.67 0.68 -6.03
CA PHE A 39 -11.22 2.08 -5.91
C PHE A 39 -12.31 3.04 -5.44
N LYS A 40 -13.61 2.72 -5.60
CA LYS A 40 -14.70 3.55 -5.06
C LYS A 40 -14.76 3.50 -3.53
N LYS A 41 -14.25 2.44 -2.91
CA LYS A 41 -14.12 2.27 -1.45
C LYS A 41 -12.70 2.57 -0.95
N SER A 42 -11.91 3.32 -1.72
CA SER A 42 -10.56 3.74 -1.38
C SER A 42 -10.54 5.22 -1.08
N MET A 43 -9.66 5.65 -0.18
CA MET A 43 -9.37 7.07 0.03
C MET A 43 -8.52 7.67 -1.10
N LYS A 44 -8.12 6.82 -2.05
CA LYS A 44 -7.31 7.12 -3.23
C LYS A 44 -5.90 7.58 -2.84
N TYR A 45 -5.00 7.48 -3.81
CA TYR A 45 -3.62 7.91 -3.65
C TYR A 45 -3.17 8.57 -4.94
N ASN A 46 -2.68 9.80 -4.84
CA ASN A 46 -2.07 10.51 -5.95
C ASN A 46 -0.56 10.62 -5.69
N PRO A 47 0.30 9.82 -6.36
CA PRO A 47 1.74 9.89 -6.16
C PRO A 47 2.34 11.24 -6.58
N PHE A 48 1.70 11.96 -7.52
CA PHE A 48 2.18 13.27 -7.97
C PHE A 48 2.05 14.36 -6.90
N ALA A 49 1.15 14.19 -5.93
CA ALA A 49 0.99 15.14 -4.82
C ALA A 49 2.23 15.19 -3.91
N TYR A 50 3.12 14.20 -4.02
CA TYR A 50 4.32 14.04 -3.19
C TYR A 50 5.63 14.42 -3.91
N LEU A 51 5.56 14.87 -5.17
CA LEU A 51 6.74 15.38 -5.88
C LEU A 51 7.07 16.79 -5.35
N ARG A 52 8.22 16.94 -4.69
CA ARG A 52 8.71 18.22 -4.16
C ARG A 52 10.01 18.68 -4.82
N SER A 53 10.70 17.76 -5.48
CA SER A 53 11.95 17.99 -6.18
C SER A 53 12.09 17.07 -7.39
N GLU A 54 12.99 17.40 -8.31
CA GLU A 54 13.33 16.54 -9.46
C GLU A 54 13.82 15.15 -9.01
N LYS A 55 14.48 15.06 -7.85
CA LYS A 55 14.93 13.78 -7.28
C LYS A 55 13.75 12.83 -6.99
N ASP A 56 12.59 13.36 -6.65
CA ASP A 56 11.41 12.54 -6.35
C ASP A 56 10.78 11.95 -7.62
N ILE A 57 10.95 12.63 -8.76
CA ILE A 57 10.55 12.09 -10.07
C ILE A 57 11.34 10.82 -10.36
N LEU A 58 12.67 10.89 -10.16
CA LEU A 58 13.55 9.74 -10.36
C LEU A 58 13.19 8.57 -9.43
N LYS A 59 12.93 8.85 -8.15
CA LYS A 59 12.48 7.82 -7.19
C LYS A 59 11.17 7.18 -7.62
N LEU A 60 10.18 7.95 -8.06
CA LEU A 60 8.90 7.43 -8.50
C LEU A 60 9.06 6.50 -9.71
N VAL A 61 9.78 6.95 -10.74
CA VAL A 61 10.02 6.19 -11.96
C VAL A 61 10.78 4.89 -11.65
N GLN A 62 11.86 4.97 -10.86
CA GLN A 62 12.63 3.80 -10.47
C GLN A 62 11.80 2.80 -9.66
N THR A 63 10.96 3.29 -8.75
CA THR A 63 10.06 2.45 -7.95
C THR A 63 9.09 1.68 -8.84
N ILE A 64 8.49 2.34 -9.85
CA ILE A 64 7.58 1.68 -10.80
C ILE A 64 8.34 0.60 -11.60
N ILE A 65 9.50 0.94 -12.18
CA ILE A 65 10.29 0.02 -13.00
C ILE A 65 10.77 -1.20 -12.19
N ALA A 66 11.27 -0.99 -10.98
CA ALA A 66 11.76 -2.06 -10.12
C ALA A 66 10.64 -3.06 -9.77
N ASN A 67 9.45 -2.54 -9.45
CA ASN A 67 8.32 -3.36 -9.05
C ASN A 67 7.57 -4.03 -10.22
N THR A 68 7.80 -3.64 -11.48
CA THR A 68 7.30 -4.40 -12.64
C THR A 68 8.27 -5.47 -13.11
N LYS A 69 9.59 -5.20 -13.13
CA LYS A 69 10.61 -6.20 -13.51
C LYS A 69 10.70 -7.37 -12.53
N GLU A 70 10.64 -7.10 -11.24
CA GLU A 70 10.65 -8.17 -10.22
C GLU A 70 9.40 -9.03 -10.27
N MET A 71 8.25 -8.52 -10.73
CA MET A 71 7.06 -9.34 -10.95
C MET A 71 7.26 -10.38 -12.04
N GLU A 72 7.87 -10.04 -13.18
CA GLU A 72 8.20 -11.03 -14.23
C GLU A 72 9.15 -12.12 -13.72
N LYS A 73 10.13 -11.76 -12.89
CA LYS A 73 11.07 -12.70 -12.29
C LYS A 73 10.38 -13.60 -11.27
N ARG A 74 9.52 -13.03 -10.41
CA ARG A 74 8.75 -13.75 -9.40
C ARG A 74 7.71 -14.68 -10.03
N GLN A 75 7.07 -14.25 -11.13
CA GLN A 75 6.13 -15.07 -11.89
C GLN A 75 6.83 -16.19 -12.64
N ARG A 76 8.01 -15.96 -13.23
CA ARG A 76 8.87 -17.04 -13.78
C ARG A 76 9.29 -18.05 -12.72
N ARG A 77 9.70 -17.57 -11.54
CA ARG A 77 10.09 -18.42 -10.41
C ARG A 77 8.92 -19.24 -9.86
N PHE A 78 7.70 -18.67 -9.90
CA PHE A 78 6.47 -19.35 -9.49
C PHE A 78 5.98 -20.36 -10.54
N LEU A 79 6.18 -20.07 -11.83
CA LEU A 79 5.78 -20.93 -12.95
C LEU A 79 6.79 -22.04 -13.27
N GLY A 80 7.87 -22.19 -12.48
CA GLY A 80 8.73 -23.37 -12.50
C GLY A 80 9.31 -23.73 -13.88
N LYS A 81 9.63 -22.74 -14.72
CA LYS A 81 10.40 -22.97 -15.93
C LYS A 81 11.87 -22.64 -15.64
N GLY A 82 12.57 -23.66 -15.15
CA GLY A 82 14.03 -23.73 -15.15
C GLY A 82 14.54 -23.97 -16.56
#